data_AF-A0A8J8IXE2-F1
#
_entry.id   AF-A0A8J8IXE2-F1
#
_cell.length_a   1.000
_cell.length_b   1.000
_cell.length_c   1.000
_cell.angle_alpha   90.00
_cell.angle_beta   90.00
_cell.angle_gamma   90.00
#
_symmetry.space_group_name_H-M   'P 1'
#
loop_
_entity.id
_entity.type
_entity.pdbx_description
1 polymer ?
#
loop_
_entity_poly.entity_id
_entity_poly.type
_entity_poly.pdbx_seq_one_letter_code
_entity_poly.pdbx_strand_id
1 'polypeptide(L)' 'MGKTITIADDVYWELVRMKGKKSFSELLRELIKKRGNIDVLMIGFGTRSEEEIDELKHELKEAEEWMDSLIQA' A
#
# COMPACT_ATOMS: atom_id res chain seq x y z
N MET A 1 5.57 -1.19 -25.75
CA MET A 1 5.88 -2.61 -25.46
C MET A 1 5.54 -2.89 -24.01
N GLY A 2 4.84 -3.98 -23.73
CA GLY A 2 4.58 -4.41 -22.35
C GLY A 2 5.87 -4.87 -21.67
N LYS A 3 5.95 -4.67 -20.35
CA LYS A 3 6.96 -5.29 -19.49
C LYS A 3 6.26 -6.33 -18.62
N THR A 4 6.92 -7.46 -18.38
CA THR A 4 6.40 -8.53 -17.53
C THR A 4 7.10 -8.45 -16.19
N ILE A 5 6.33 -8.65 -15.11
CA ILE A 5 6.84 -8.86 -13.76
C ILE A 5 6.39 -10.24 -13.29
N THR A 6 7.20 -10.87 -12.45
CA THR A 6 6.85 -12.12 -11.78
C THR A 6 6.59 -11.82 -10.31
N ILE A 7 5.56 -12.42 -9.74
CA ILE A 7 5.15 -12.27 -8.35
C ILE A 7 4.88 -13.65 -7.76
N ALA A 8 4.84 -13.74 -6.43
CA ALA A 8 4.45 -14.97 -5.74
C ALA A 8 2.95 -15.27 -5.95
N ASP A 9 2.60 -16.55 -5.85
CA ASP A 9 1.25 -17.05 -6.14
C ASP A 9 0.18 -16.46 -5.20
N ASP A 10 0.50 -16.32 -3.92
CA ASP A 10 -0.34 -15.68 -2.90
C ASP A 10 -0.67 -14.24 -3.27
N VAL A 11 0.35 -13.46 -3.64
CA VAL A 11 0.20 -12.06 -4.09
C VAL A 11 -0.66 -11.99 -5.35
N TYR A 12 -0.48 -12.92 -6.29
CA TYR A 12 -1.33 -12.98 -7.48
C TYR A 12 -2.81 -13.13 -7.13
N TRP A 13 -3.15 -14.06 -6.22
CA TRP A 13 -4.53 -14.31 -5.82
C TRP A 13 -5.14 -13.14 -5.05
N GLU A 14 -4.36 -12.42 -4.27
CA GLU A 14 -4.79 -11.15 -3.67
C GLU A 14 -5.15 -10.11 -4.73
N LEU A 15 -4.27 -9.89 -5.70
CA LEU A 15 -4.55 -8.95 -6.78
C LEU A 15 -5.76 -9.37 -7.61
N VAL A 16 -5.99 -10.67 -7.84
CA VAL A 16 -7.20 -11.19 -8.51
C VAL A 16 -8.46 -10.79 -7.73
N ARG A 17 -8.47 -10.99 -6.40
CA ARG A 17 -9.60 -10.62 -5.54
C ARG A 17 -9.86 -9.11 -5.57
N MET A 18 -8.81 -8.30 -5.53
CA MET A 18 -8.91 -6.84 -5.55
C MET A 18 -9.34 -6.27 -6.92
N LYS A 19 -8.88 -6.88 -8.01
CA LYS A 19 -9.12 -6.42 -9.38
C LYS A 19 -10.61 -6.49 -9.75
N GLY A 20 -11.32 -7.52 -9.26
CA GLY A 20 -12.66 -7.83 -9.70
C GLY A 20 -12.74 -7.93 -11.23
N LYS A 21 -13.57 -7.08 -11.85
CA LYS A 21 -13.75 -7.04 -13.32
C LYS A 21 -12.72 -6.19 -14.09
N LYS A 22 -11.87 -5.42 -13.41
CA LYS A 22 -10.89 -4.51 -14.05
C LYS A 22 -9.74 -5.28 -14.69
N SER A 23 -8.81 -4.64 -15.40
CA SER A 23 -7.52 -5.22 -15.75
C SER A 23 -6.50 -5.05 -14.61
N PHE A 24 -5.43 -5.87 -14.60
CA PHE A 24 -4.36 -5.71 -13.61
C PHE A 24 -3.67 -4.35 -13.77
N SER A 25 -3.49 -3.88 -15.00
CA SER A 25 -2.90 -2.56 -15.25
C SER A 25 -3.77 -1.42 -14.73
N GLU A 26 -5.10 -1.53 -14.77
CA GLU A 26 -6.00 -0.54 -14.16
C GLU A 26 -5.91 -0.57 -12.63
N LEU A 27 -5.97 -1.77 -12.02
CA LEU A 27 -5.78 -1.92 -10.59
C LEU A 27 -4.44 -1.33 -10.13
N LEU A 28 -3.34 -1.69 -10.79
CA LEU A 28 -2.01 -1.18 -10.46
C LEU A 28 -1.92 0.34 -10.64
N ARG A 29 -2.53 0.91 -11.68
CA ARG A 29 -2.60 2.38 -11.84
C ARG A 29 -3.41 3.04 -10.73
N GLU A 30 -4.50 2.43 -10.29
CA GLU A 30 -5.28 2.93 -9.15
C GLU A 30 -4.47 2.86 -7.86
N LEU A 31 -3.79 1.75 -7.59
CA LEU A 31 -2.91 1.60 -6.44
C LEU A 31 -1.75 2.61 -6.46
N ILE A 32 -1.14 2.85 -7.63
CA ILE A 32 -0.08 3.85 -7.81
C ILE A 32 -0.63 5.27 -7.66
N LYS A 33 -1.82 5.57 -8.20
CA LYS A 33 -2.47 6.88 -8.08
C LYS A 33 -3.01 7.15 -6.68
N LYS A 34 -3.38 6.11 -5.93
CA LYS A 34 -3.77 6.15 -4.52
C LYS A 34 -2.59 6.38 -3.55
N ARG A 35 -1.43 6.86 -4.04
CA ARG A 35 -0.23 7.28 -3.28
C ARG A 35 -0.46 8.33 -2.16
N GLY A 36 -1.71 8.59 -1.76
CA GLY A 36 -2.07 9.35 -0.55
C GLY A 36 -2.73 8.52 0.56
N ASN A 37 -3.01 7.21 0.41
CA ASN A 37 -3.58 6.43 1.51
C ASN A 37 -2.73 5.20 1.83
N ILE A 38 -2.23 5.22 3.05
CA ILE A 38 -1.53 4.19 3.83
C ILE A 38 -2.10 2.76 3.63
N ASP A 39 -3.37 2.64 3.24
CA ASP A 39 -4.06 1.39 2.90
C ASP A 39 -3.38 0.50 1.85
N VAL A 40 -2.59 1.06 0.93
CA VAL A 40 -1.86 0.25 -0.07
C VAL A 40 -0.55 -0.32 0.51
N LEU A 41 0.05 0.37 1.49
CA LEU A 41 1.14 -0.22 2.29
C LEU A 41 0.62 -1.39 3.13
N MET A 42 -0.70 -1.44 3.42
CA MET A 42 -1.33 -2.58 4.09
C MET A 42 -1.33 -3.88 3.29
N ILE A 43 -1.08 -3.86 1.98
CA ILE A 43 -0.90 -5.11 1.21
C ILE A 43 0.37 -5.84 1.70
N GLY A 44 1.31 -5.14 2.36
CA GLY A 44 2.41 -5.76 3.08
C GLY A 44 2.06 -6.33 4.47
N PHE A 45 0.88 -6.04 5.04
CA PHE A 45 0.52 -6.45 6.40
C PHE A 45 0.21 -7.95 6.55
N GLY A 46 0.05 -8.70 5.46
CA GLY A 46 -0.03 -10.17 5.54
C GLY A 46 1.23 -10.84 6.09
N THR A 47 2.34 -10.10 6.21
CA THR A 47 3.65 -10.60 6.64
C THR A 47 4.15 -10.01 7.96
N ARG A 48 3.39 -9.09 8.60
CA ARG A 48 3.79 -8.42 9.83
C ARG A 48 2.98 -8.90 11.03
N SER A 49 3.66 -9.10 12.15
CA SER A 49 3.06 -9.34 13.46
C SER A 49 2.30 -8.11 13.95
N GLU A 50 1.32 -8.29 14.84
CA GLU A 50 0.51 -7.19 15.40
C GLU A 50 1.39 -6.08 16.02
N GLU A 51 2.53 -6.45 16.60
CA GLU A 51 3.52 -5.53 17.18
C GLU A 51 4.15 -4.62 16.10
N GLU A 52 4.59 -5.20 14.98
CA GLU A 52 5.15 -4.44 13.84
C GLU A 52 4.10 -3.57 13.12
N ILE A 53 2.82 -3.88 13.29
CA ILE A 53 1.72 -3.03 12.80
C ILE A 53 1.56 -1.81 13.69
N ASP A 54 1.58 -2.00 15.01
CA ASP A 54 1.37 -0.91 15.96
C ASP A 54 2.57 0.04 16.04
N GLU A 55 3.80 -0.47 15.92
CA GLU A 55 5.00 0.37 15.76
C GLU A 55 4.91 1.24 14.50
N LEU A 56 4.53 0.65 13.36
CA LEU A 56 4.41 1.40 12.12
C LEU A 56 3.32 2.48 12.19
N LYS A 57 2.18 2.20 12.86
CA LYS A 57 1.14 3.23 13.08
C LYS A 57 1.67 4.40 13.90
N HIS A 58 2.52 4.11 14.89
CA HIS A 58 3.14 5.14 15.73
C HIS A 58 4.07 6.03 14.90
N GLU A 59 4.99 5.44 14.14
CA GLU A 59 5.94 6.16 13.28
C GLU A 59 5.22 7.04 12.23
N LEU A 60 4.13 6.53 11.64
CA LEU A 60 3.35 7.27 10.67
C LEU A 60 2.65 8.49 11.30
N LYS A 61 2.12 8.33 12.52
CA LYS A 61 1.49 9.42 13.25
C LYS A 61 2.50 10.52 13.61
N GLU A 62 3.69 10.14 14.07
CA GLU A 62 4.77 11.10 14.35
C GLU A 62 5.22 11.84 13.09
N ALA A 63 5.32 11.15 11.95
CA ALA A 63 5.65 11.77 10.68
C ALA A 63 4.56 12.76 10.22
N GLU A 64 3.29 12.43 10.43
CA GLU A 64 2.14 13.32 10.14
C GLU A 64 2.18 14.58 11.01
N GLU A 65 2.33 14.43 12.33
CA GLU A 65 2.45 15.54 13.28
C GLU A 65 3.67 16.43 12.97
N TRP A 66 4.79 15.84 12.56
CA TRP A 66 5.97 16.58 12.11
C TRP A 66 5.71 17.38 10.84
N MET A 67 5.08 16.80 9.82
CA MET A 67 4.74 17.50 8.58
C MET A 67 3.77 18.66 8.84
N ASP A 68 2.78 18.47 9.70
CA ASP A 68 1.83 19.51 10.07
C ASP A 68 2.52 20.69 10.79
N SER A 69 3.54 20.40 11.62
CA SER A 69 4.33 21.44 12.29
C SER A 69 5.14 22.31 11.31
N LEU A 70 5.54 21.75 10.16
CA LEU A 70 6.27 22.47 9.12
C LEU A 70 5.37 23.36 8.25
N ILE A 71 4.08 23.07 8.19
CA ILE A 71 3.09 23.84 7.41
C ILE A 71 2.56 25.04 8.21
N GLN A 72 2.65 24.98 9.55
CA GLN A 72 2.19 26.03 10.48
C GLN A 72 3.30 27.02 10.89
N ALA A 73 4.51 26.92 10.34
CA ALA A 73 5.66 27.82 10.60
C ALA A 73 5.94 28.73 9.40
#